data_AF-Q5DCS5-F1
#
_entry.id   AF-Q5DCS5-F1
#
_cell.length_a   1.000
_cell.length_b   1.000
_cell.length_c   1.000
_cell.angle_alpha   90.00
_cell.angle_beta   90.00
_cell.angle_gamma   90.00
#
_symmetry.space_group_name_H-M   'P 1'
#
loop_
_entity.id
_entity.type
_entity.pdbx_description
1 polymer ?
#
loop_
_entity_poly.entity_id
_entity_poly.type
_entity_poly.pdbx_seq_one_letter_code
_entity_poly.pdbx_strand_id
1 'polypeptide(L)'
;MNRMIWSNYTRSFYRSHFKYSLKSWYRSFVPASYTSAEIWNARLSHDIFKKISARDHGLKILQKINVGQTVSPLDYDIFANKLDEMDVTFLDFIEEVITSYMNTQTAVTVKDSTCHAFIRSYLNFQEEDRLLKLLQERV
;
A
#
# COMPACT_ATOMS: atom_id res chain seq x y z
N MET A 1 -80.04 -32.05 -20.36
CA MET A 1 -78.88 -31.73 -21.21
C MET A 1 -77.91 -30.86 -20.42
N ASN A 2 -76.71 -31.40 -20.21
CA ASN A 2 -75.47 -30.93 -19.59
C ASN A 2 -75.39 -29.60 -18.83
N ARG A 3 -75.10 -29.76 -17.52
CA ARG A 3 -74.27 -28.86 -16.71
C ARG A 3 -72.88 -28.73 -17.34
N MET A 4 -72.38 -27.50 -17.48
CA MET A 4 -70.93 -27.23 -17.53
C MET A 4 -70.57 -26.32 -16.36
N ILE A 5 -70.03 -26.96 -15.32
CA ILE A 5 -69.21 -26.36 -14.27
C ILE A 5 -67.81 -26.24 -14.85
N TRP A 6 -67.15 -25.08 -14.75
CA TRP A 6 -65.72 -24.85 -14.45
C TRP A 6 -65.54 -23.33 -14.39
N SER A 7 -64.72 -22.68 -13.58
CA SER A 7 -64.01 -22.98 -12.33
C SER A 7 -63.30 -21.67 -12.01
N ASN A 8 -63.40 -21.20 -10.76
CA ASN A 8 -62.60 -20.10 -10.27
C ASN A 8 -61.12 -20.43 -10.44
N TYR A 9 -60.41 -19.72 -11.30
CA TYR A 9 -58.95 -19.62 -11.20
C TYR A 9 -58.55 -18.17 -11.42
N THR A 10 -58.36 -17.53 -10.27
CA THR A 10 -57.58 -16.32 -10.04
C THR A 10 -56.45 -16.22 -11.05
N ARG A 11 -56.45 -15.14 -11.82
CA ARG A 11 -55.30 -14.74 -12.64
C ARG A 11 -54.18 -14.39 -11.67
N SER A 12 -53.39 -15.40 -11.32
CA SER A 12 -52.10 -15.26 -10.65
C SER A 12 -51.30 -14.26 -11.48
N PHE A 13 -51.10 -13.08 -10.91
CA PHE A 13 -50.04 -12.19 -11.35
C PHE A 13 -48.75 -12.96 -11.13
N TYR A 14 -48.28 -13.63 -12.18
CA TYR A 14 -46.90 -14.09 -12.25
C TYR A 14 -46.04 -12.84 -12.18
N ARG A 15 -45.68 -12.44 -10.96
CA ARG A 15 -44.46 -11.67 -10.71
C ARG A 15 -43.32 -12.57 -11.17
N SER A 16 -43.01 -12.47 -12.46
CA SER A 16 -41.68 -12.75 -12.97
C SER A 16 -40.76 -11.96 -12.06
N HIS A 17 -40.12 -12.66 -11.13
CA HIS A 17 -39.03 -12.11 -10.35
C HIS A 17 -37.93 -11.89 -11.38
N PHE A 18 -37.96 -10.70 -11.98
CA PHE A 18 -36.87 -10.24 -12.82
C PHE A 18 -35.64 -10.35 -11.94
N LYS A 19 -34.78 -11.32 -12.27
CA LYS A 19 -33.51 -11.57 -11.61
C LYS A 19 -32.54 -10.45 -11.96
N TYR A 20 -32.90 -9.21 -11.64
CA TYR A 20 -31.91 -8.18 -11.39
C TYR A 20 -31.33 -8.51 -10.03
N SER A 21 -30.36 -9.43 -10.04
CA SER A 21 -29.31 -9.39 -9.04
C SER A 21 -28.87 -7.93 -8.98
N LEU A 22 -29.26 -7.24 -7.90
CA LEU A 22 -28.65 -6.00 -7.51
C LEU A 22 -27.20 -6.38 -7.20
N LYS A 23 -26.37 -6.45 -8.25
CA LYS A 23 -24.93 -6.24 -8.11
C LYS A 23 -24.86 -4.88 -7.45
N SER A 24 -24.73 -4.87 -6.12
CA SER A 24 -24.33 -3.70 -5.38
C SER A 24 -23.07 -3.22 -6.08
N TRP A 25 -23.22 -2.15 -6.85
CA TRP A 25 -22.08 -1.40 -7.37
C TRP A 25 -21.48 -0.72 -6.15
N TYR A 26 -20.66 -1.47 -5.40
CA TYR A 26 -19.72 -0.87 -4.48
C TYR A 26 -18.77 -0.05 -5.35
N ARG A 27 -19.10 1.22 -5.57
CA ARG A 27 -18.12 2.20 -6.00
C ARG A 27 -17.19 2.38 -4.81
N SER A 28 -15.98 1.84 -4.92
CA SER A 28 -14.91 2.23 -4.00
C SER A 28 -14.77 3.75 -4.05
N PHE A 29 -14.50 4.37 -2.90
CA PHE A 29 -14.31 5.83 -2.82
C PHE A 29 -13.20 6.30 -3.77
N VAL A 30 -12.22 5.42 -4.00
CA VAL A 30 -11.09 5.62 -4.92
C VAL A 30 -11.07 4.49 -5.95
N PRO A 31 -10.90 4.79 -7.27
CA PRO A 31 -10.79 3.77 -8.29
C PRO A 31 -9.48 2.98 -8.16
N ALA A 32 -9.47 1.71 -8.59
CA ALA A 32 -8.28 0.86 -8.53
C ALA A 32 -7.08 1.45 -9.31
N SER A 33 -7.34 2.22 -10.37
CA SER A 33 -6.32 2.93 -11.17
C SER A 33 -5.56 4.01 -10.38
N TYR A 34 -6.11 4.51 -9.28
CA TYR A 34 -5.45 5.51 -8.43
C TYR A 34 -4.13 4.99 -7.85
N THR A 35 -4.01 3.68 -7.66
CA THR A 35 -2.76 3.06 -7.20
C THR A 35 -1.60 3.26 -8.19
N SER A 36 -1.88 3.52 -9.47
CA SER A 36 -0.88 3.85 -10.49
C SER A 36 0.36 2.94 -10.45
N ALA A 37 0.13 1.63 -10.26
CA ALA A 37 1.20 0.65 -10.06
C ALA A 37 2.17 0.61 -11.25
N GLU A 38 1.67 0.77 -12.47
CA GLU A 38 2.49 0.79 -13.69
C GLU A 38 3.52 1.92 -13.69
N ILE A 39 3.09 3.14 -13.35
CA ILE A 39 3.96 4.33 -13.30
C ILE A 39 5.00 4.16 -12.18
N TRP A 40 4.59 3.63 -11.04
CA TRP A 40 5.48 3.35 -9.91
C TRP A 40 6.55 2.32 -10.28
N ASN A 41 6.15 1.19 -10.87
CA ASN A 41 7.07 0.13 -11.28
C ASN A 41 8.01 0.59 -12.39
N ALA A 42 7.53 1.40 -13.34
CA ALA A 42 8.36 2.02 -14.36
C ALA A 42 9.47 2.89 -13.76
N ARG A 43 9.17 3.67 -12.71
CA ARG A 43 10.18 4.43 -11.97
C ARG A 43 11.23 3.53 -11.32
N LEU A 44 10.81 2.44 -10.67
CA LEU A 44 11.72 1.51 -9.99
C LEU A 44 12.62 0.71 -10.95
N SER A 45 12.26 0.64 -12.24
CA SER A 45 13.07 -0.01 -13.29
C SER A 45 14.38 0.72 -13.63
N HIS A 46 14.56 1.93 -13.11
CA HIS A 46 15.73 2.76 -13.37
C HIS A 46 17.03 2.12 -12.84
N ASP A 47 18.14 2.30 -13.56
CA ASP A 47 19.42 1.62 -13.27
C ASP A 47 20.02 1.93 -11.90
N ILE A 48 19.67 3.09 -11.32
CA ILE A 48 20.08 3.50 -9.97
C ILE A 48 19.70 2.43 -8.93
N PHE A 49 18.55 1.80 -9.12
CA PHE A 49 18.04 0.80 -8.20
C PHE A 49 18.71 -0.57 -8.43
N LYS A 50 19.07 -0.95 -9.65
CA LYS A 50 19.52 -2.33 -9.96
C LYS A 50 20.78 -2.80 -9.22
N LYS A 51 21.67 -1.89 -8.83
CA LYS A 51 22.99 -2.23 -8.28
C LYS A 51 23.05 -2.22 -6.75
N ILE A 52 21.97 -1.82 -6.08
CA ILE A 52 21.99 -1.52 -4.64
C ILE A 52 21.07 -2.50 -3.93
N SER A 53 21.65 -3.30 -3.03
CA SER A 53 20.93 -4.15 -2.07
C SER A 53 20.30 -3.28 -0.99
N ALA A 54 19.00 -3.44 -0.78
CA ALA A 54 18.26 -2.70 0.23
C ALA A 54 18.87 -2.86 1.64
N ARG A 55 19.26 -4.09 1.98
CA ARG A 55 19.80 -4.45 3.31
C ARG A 55 21.15 -3.80 3.57
N ASP A 56 22.08 -3.95 2.63
CA ASP A 56 23.43 -3.41 2.77
C ASP A 56 23.41 -1.88 2.81
N HIS A 57 22.49 -1.28 2.06
CA HIS A 57 22.32 0.17 2.04
C HIS A 57 21.74 0.70 3.35
N GLY A 58 20.72 0.03 3.91
CA GLY A 58 20.19 0.37 5.24
C GLY A 58 21.24 0.25 6.35
N LEU A 59 22.07 -0.81 6.32
CA LEU A 59 23.17 -0.98 7.30
C LEU A 59 24.19 0.16 7.21
N LYS A 60 24.55 0.59 5.99
CA LYS A 60 25.44 1.73 5.79
C LYS A 60 24.84 3.03 6.32
N ILE A 61 23.53 3.23 6.18
CA ILE A 61 22.83 4.38 6.72
C ILE A 61 22.94 4.40 8.25
N LEU A 62 22.61 3.28 8.91
CA LEU A 62 22.73 3.16 10.37
C LEU A 62 24.17 3.40 10.85
N GLN A 63 25.14 2.78 10.19
CA GLN A 63 26.56 2.98 10.52
C GLN A 63 26.98 4.45 10.43
N LYS A 64 26.57 5.15 9.37
CA LYS A 64 26.85 6.59 9.22
C LYS A 64 26.22 7.40 10.35
N ILE A 65 24.96 7.16 10.66
CA ILE A 65 24.23 7.86 11.73
C ILE A 65 24.91 7.61 13.09
N ASN A 66 25.27 6.37 13.39
CA ASN A 66 25.91 5.98 14.66
C ASN A 66 27.29 6.63 14.85
N VAL A 67 28.03 6.88 13.77
CA VAL A 67 29.32 7.60 13.78
C VAL A 67 29.12 9.13 13.80
N GLY A 68 27.87 9.62 13.77
CA GLY A 68 27.56 11.05 13.72
C GLY A 68 27.76 11.68 12.34
N GLN A 69 27.86 10.87 11.28
CA GLN A 69 27.96 11.35 9.91
C GLN A 69 26.58 11.68 9.33
N THR A 70 26.53 12.70 8.48
CA THR A 70 25.31 13.09 7.77
C THR A 70 24.98 12.09 6.67
N VAL A 71 23.72 11.65 6.62
CA VAL A 71 23.20 10.80 5.55
C VAL A 71 22.43 11.65 4.54
N SER A 72 22.76 11.48 3.26
CA SER A 72 22.08 12.18 2.17
C SER A 72 20.60 11.78 2.11
N PRO A 73 19.66 12.73 1.94
CA PRO A 73 18.25 12.41 1.70
C PRO A 73 18.02 11.54 0.47
N LEU A 74 18.92 11.61 -0.52
CA LEU A 74 18.88 10.72 -1.68
C LEU A 74 19.23 9.28 -1.30
N ASP A 75 20.22 9.07 -0.43
CA ASP A 75 20.58 7.72 0.03
C ASP A 75 19.41 7.08 0.77
N TYR A 76 18.75 7.85 1.62
CA TYR A 76 17.56 7.42 2.36
C TYR A 76 16.36 7.14 1.43
N ASP A 77 16.14 7.98 0.42
CA ASP A 77 15.12 7.75 -0.61
C ASP A 77 15.39 6.47 -1.40
N ILE A 78 16.65 6.20 -1.79
CA ILE A 78 17.02 4.96 -2.49
C ILE A 78 16.72 3.74 -1.62
N PHE A 79 17.03 3.80 -0.32
CA PHE A 79 16.69 2.74 0.63
C PHE A 79 15.18 2.48 0.66
N ALA A 80 14.37 3.53 0.85
CA ALA A 80 12.92 3.41 0.94
C ALA A 80 12.29 2.81 -0.33
N ASN A 81 12.77 3.20 -1.51
CA ASN A 81 12.29 2.68 -2.80
C ASN A 81 12.73 1.23 -3.08
N LYS A 82 13.52 0.62 -2.20
CA LYS A 82 14.04 -0.75 -2.33
C LYS A 82 13.49 -1.72 -1.30
N LEU A 83 12.59 -1.27 -0.44
CA LEU A 83 12.03 -2.11 0.62
C LEU A 83 11.23 -3.29 0.08
N ASP A 84 10.69 -3.21 -1.13
CA ASP A 84 9.99 -4.34 -1.76
C ASP A 84 10.91 -5.57 -1.99
N GLU A 85 12.24 -5.43 -1.89
CA GLU A 85 13.18 -6.57 -1.89
C GLU A 85 13.28 -7.28 -0.54
N MET A 86 12.81 -6.65 0.53
CA MET A 86 12.83 -7.18 1.89
C MET A 86 11.56 -7.93 2.21
N ASP A 87 11.65 -8.83 3.18
CA ASP A 87 10.52 -9.57 3.73
C ASP A 87 10.07 -8.94 5.06
N VAL A 88 8.88 -9.32 5.52
CA VAL A 88 8.24 -8.87 6.78
C VAL A 88 9.18 -9.06 7.99
N THR A 89 10.04 -10.08 7.95
CA THR A 89 11.07 -10.34 8.97
C THR A 89 12.07 -9.21 9.18
N PHE A 90 12.21 -8.28 8.22
CA PHE A 90 13.12 -7.14 8.30
C PHE A 90 12.45 -5.86 8.80
N LEU A 91 11.18 -5.88 9.18
CA LEU A 91 10.47 -4.68 9.60
C LEU A 91 11.10 -3.97 10.79
N ASP A 92 11.57 -4.71 11.80
CA ASP A 92 12.23 -4.12 12.97
C ASP A 92 13.49 -3.35 12.56
N PHE A 93 14.23 -3.88 11.59
CA PHE A 93 15.39 -3.22 11.01
C PHE A 93 15.00 -1.97 10.20
N ILE A 94 13.92 -2.05 9.41
CA ILE A 94 13.41 -0.91 8.65
C ILE A 94 12.99 0.21 9.60
N GLU A 95 12.30 -0.11 10.69
CA GLU A 95 11.87 0.83 11.72
C GLU A 95 13.04 1.45 12.48
N GLU A 96 14.08 0.67 12.75
CA GLU A 96 15.33 1.17 13.32
C GLU A 96 15.97 2.21 12.39
N VAL A 97 16.05 1.92 11.08
CA VAL A 97 16.58 2.86 10.07
C VAL A 97 15.73 4.13 9.99
N ILE A 98 14.40 3.99 9.98
CA ILE A 98 13.46 5.12 9.96
C ILE A 98 13.67 6.00 11.19
N THR A 99 13.55 5.42 12.39
CA THR A 99 13.64 6.15 13.65
C THR A 99 15.01 6.82 13.78
N SER A 100 16.09 6.11 13.44
CA SER A 100 17.45 6.66 13.48
C SER A 100 17.62 7.83 12.52
N TYR A 101 17.13 7.71 11.28
CA TYR A 101 17.24 8.79 10.29
C TYR A 101 16.38 10.00 10.68
N MET A 102 15.18 9.78 11.19
CA MET A 102 14.27 10.84 11.60
C MET A 102 14.81 11.68 12.78
N ASN A 103 15.68 11.09 13.60
CA ASN A 103 16.38 11.80 14.68
C ASN A 103 17.59 12.64 14.20
N THR A 104 17.85 12.71 12.90
CA THR A 104 18.94 13.52 12.33
C THR A 104 18.44 14.85 11.75
N GLN A 105 19.34 15.82 11.62
CA GLN A 105 19.01 17.13 11.03
C GLN A 105 18.58 17.03 9.55
N THR A 106 19.02 16.00 8.83
CA THR A 106 18.67 15.79 7.42
C THR A 106 17.23 15.27 7.23
N ALA A 107 16.56 14.87 8.31
CA ALA A 107 15.14 14.49 8.31
C ALA A 107 14.20 15.59 7.81
N VAL A 108 14.59 16.86 7.95
CA VAL A 108 13.83 18.01 7.41
C VAL A 108 13.75 17.97 5.88
N THR A 109 14.72 17.32 5.23
CA THR A 109 14.85 17.25 3.77
C THR A 109 14.45 15.90 3.19
N VAL A 110 13.67 15.10 3.94
CA VAL A 110 13.08 13.86 3.43
C VAL A 110 12.22 14.16 2.21
N LYS A 111 12.34 13.34 1.17
CA LYS A 111 11.59 13.51 -0.07
C LYS A 111 10.19 12.89 0.07
N ASP A 112 9.21 13.50 -0.59
CA ASP A 112 7.84 12.96 -0.65
C ASP A 112 7.82 11.53 -1.23
N SER A 113 8.72 11.22 -2.18
CA SER A 113 8.85 9.87 -2.73
C SER A 113 9.26 8.84 -1.70
N THR A 114 10.01 9.24 -0.67
CA THR A 114 10.45 8.36 0.41
C THR A 114 9.26 7.98 1.27
N CYS A 115 8.46 8.96 1.69
CA CYS A 115 7.22 8.70 2.44
C CYS A 115 6.25 7.82 1.66
N HIS A 116 6.08 8.09 0.36
CA HIS A 116 5.23 7.29 -0.51
C HIS A 116 5.72 5.85 -0.66
N ALA A 117 7.03 5.64 -0.76
CA ALA A 117 7.64 4.32 -0.83
C ALA A 117 7.40 3.52 0.46
N PHE A 118 7.62 4.13 1.64
CA PHE A 118 7.35 3.47 2.92
C PHE A 118 5.88 3.04 3.04
N ILE A 119 4.93 3.93 2.76
CA ILE A 119 3.51 3.59 2.83
C ILE A 119 3.20 2.39 1.94
N ARG A 120 3.71 2.38 0.69
CA ARG A 120 3.50 1.26 -0.23
C ARG A 120 4.09 -0.04 0.28
N SER A 121 5.32 -0.01 0.78
CA SER A 121 5.96 -1.22 1.25
C SER A 121 5.24 -1.81 2.47
N TYR A 122 4.80 -0.99 3.43
CA TYR A 122 4.00 -1.48 4.56
C TYR A 122 2.63 -2.06 4.13
N LEU A 123 1.99 -1.46 3.12
CA LEU A 123 0.78 -2.04 2.52
C LEU A 123 1.08 -3.37 1.81
N ASN A 124 2.23 -3.50 1.15
CA ASN A 124 2.66 -4.75 0.52
C ASN A 124 2.97 -5.84 1.55
N PHE A 125 3.51 -5.45 2.72
CA PHE A 125 3.77 -6.36 3.84
C PHE A 125 2.52 -6.76 4.63
N GLN A 126 1.37 -6.11 4.38
CA GLN A 126 0.13 -6.30 5.16
C GLN A 126 0.29 -5.95 6.64
N GLU A 127 1.04 -4.88 6.90
CA GLU A 127 1.43 -4.44 8.24
C GLU A 127 0.90 -3.01 8.51
N GLU A 128 -0.38 -2.81 8.23
CA GLU A 128 -1.04 -1.51 8.36
C GLU A 128 -1.06 -1.01 9.80
N ASP A 129 -1.19 -1.90 10.78
CA ASP A 129 -1.19 -1.55 12.21
C ASP A 129 0.14 -0.93 12.63
N ARG A 130 1.27 -1.50 12.17
CA ARG A 130 2.61 -0.95 12.43
C ARG A 130 2.80 0.39 11.74
N LEU A 131 2.35 0.51 10.48
CA LEU A 131 2.38 1.77 9.75
C LEU A 131 1.61 2.87 10.49
N LEU A 132 0.40 2.57 10.96
CA LEU A 132 -0.41 3.53 11.71
C LEU A 132 0.27 3.94 13.01
N LYS A 133 0.92 3.02 13.72
CA LYS A 133 1.69 3.32 14.92
C LYS A 133 2.86 4.27 14.62
N LEU A 134 3.66 4.01 13.58
CA LEU A 134 4.76 4.88 13.15
C LEU A 134 4.26 6.29 12.75
N LEU A 135 3.11 6.36 12.10
CA LEU A 135 2.50 7.64 11.73
C LEU A 135 1.98 8.42 12.95
N GLN A 136 1.47 7.73 13.97
CA GLN A 136 1.03 8.34 15.23
C GLN A 136 2.20 8.87 16.06
N GLU A 137 3.31 8.14 16.13
CA GLU A 137 4.51 8.56 16.88
C GLU A 137 5.18 9.81 16.27
N ARG A 138 4.80 10.18 15.03
CA ARG A 138 5.30 11.37 14.31
C ARG A 138 4.45 12.64 14.56
N VAL A 139 3.26 12.52 15.15
CA VAL A 139 2.37 13.66 15.49
C VAL A 139 2.68 14.18 16.89
#